data_AF-A0A914Z7I0-F1
#
_entry.id   AF-A0A914Z7I0-F1
#
_cell.length_a   1.000
_cell.length_b   1.000
_cell.length_c   1.000
_cell.angle_alpha   90.00
_cell.angle_beta   90.00
_cell.angle_gamma   90.00
#
_symmetry.space_group_name_H-M   'P 1'
#
loop_
_entity.id
_entity.type
_entity.pdbx_description
1 polymer ?
#
loop_
_entity_poly.entity_id
_entity_poly.type
_entity_poly.pdbx_seq_one_letter_code
_entity_poly.pdbx_strand_id
1 'polypeptide(L)'
;MIYKHIGHTTVFKFWLETRYVHTATLPSLSPDTVYYYKVGTADGWSKQFQFKTFPAGNDFKFRVCVFGDLGYHHGNSIPDLMEAAQKNWFDMIIHVGDIAYDLHKTDDDGHNIGDKYMRELEPIFSRYPYMVIAGNHENDKLNFSHFHNRFRMPGEVGGHHNNQYYR
;
A
#
# COMPACT_ATOMS: atom_id res chain seq x y z
N MET A 1 -7.49 -2.08 24.42
CA MET A 1 -6.17 -2.74 24.55
C MET A 1 -5.21 -2.05 23.58
N ILE A 2 -3.99 -1.69 23.99
CA ILE A 2 -3.01 -1.05 23.10
C ILE A 2 -2.05 -2.13 22.63
N TYR A 3 -2.01 -2.39 21.33
CA TYR A 3 -1.05 -3.31 20.71
C TYR A 3 0.16 -2.50 20.26
N LYS A 4 1.36 -2.85 20.75
CA LYS A 4 2.63 -2.31 20.26
C LYS A 4 3.38 -3.43 19.57
N HIS A 5 3.65 -3.25 18.27
CA HIS A 5 4.44 -4.19 17.49
C HIS A 5 5.67 -3.48 16.93
N ILE A 6 6.81 -4.17 16.97
CA ILE A 6 8.06 -3.69 16.38
C ILE A 6 8.06 -4.13 14.92
N GLY A 7 8.16 -3.17 14.02
CA GLY A 7 8.30 -3.41 12.58
C GLY A 7 9.74 -3.69 12.16
N HIS A 8 9.91 -3.93 10.87
CA HIS A 8 11.19 -4.05 10.18
C HIS A 8 11.39 -2.84 9.25
N THR A 9 12.64 -2.39 9.13
CA THR A 9 13.02 -1.34 8.17
C THR A 9 13.86 -1.98 7.06
N THR A 10 13.37 -1.93 5.83
CA THR A 10 14.16 -2.26 4.65
C THR A 10 14.80 -0.98 4.11
N VAL A 11 16.12 -1.00 3.97
CA VAL A 11 16.87 0.06 3.29
C VAL A 11 17.23 -0.44 1.91
N PHE A 12 16.84 0.28 0.87
CA PHE A 12 17.23 -0.05 -0.49
C PHE A 12 17.78 1.18 -1.21
N LYS A 13 18.66 0.93 -2.19
CA LYS A 13 19.26 1.96 -3.02
C LYS A 13 18.70 1.87 -4.43
N PHE A 14 18.33 3.02 -4.98
CA PHE A 14 17.95 3.18 -6.37
C PHE A 14 18.88 4.22 -6.98
N TRP A 15 19.90 3.75 -7.71
CA TRP A 15 21.02 4.58 -8.16
C TRP A 15 21.72 5.30 -6.99
N LEU A 16 21.64 6.63 -6.94
CA LEU A 16 22.26 7.46 -5.91
C LEU A 16 21.33 7.69 -4.70
N GLU A 17 20.06 7.31 -4.79
CA GLU A 17 19.07 7.52 -3.74
C GLU A 17 19.07 6.36 -2.75
N THR A 18 19.02 6.67 -1.46
CA THR A 18 18.79 5.69 -0.39
C THR A 18 17.41 5.89 0.20
N ARG A 19 16.63 4.81 0.29
CA ARG A 19 15.23 4.85 0.71
C ARG A 19 15.00 3.90 1.87
N TYR A 20 14.13 4.32 2.79
CA TYR A 20 13.76 3.57 3.99
C TYR A 20 12.28 3.21 3.89
N VAL A 21 11.96 1.91 3.99
CA VAL A 21 10.59 1.43 4.03
C VAL A 21 10.37 0.65 5.31
N HIS A 22 9.32 1.03 6.05
CA HIS A 22 8.96 0.43 7.33
C HIS A 22 7.75 -0.47 7.16
N THR A 23 7.83 -1.69 7.69
CA THR A 23 6.77 -2.70 7.59
C THR A 23 6.52 -3.33 8.95
N ALA A 24 5.27 -3.50 9.34
CA ALA A 24 4.90 -4.18 10.57
C ALA A 24 3.69 -5.09 10.34
N THR A 25 3.69 -6.26 10.97
CA THR A 25 2.57 -7.20 10.95
C THR A 25 1.88 -7.17 12.30
N LEU A 26 0.55 -7.00 12.29
CA LEU A 26 -0.29 -7.05 13.48
C LEU A 26 -0.96 -8.43 13.56
N PRO A 27 -0.44 -9.37 14.37
CA PRO A 27 -1.05 -10.69 14.53
C PRO A 27 -2.30 -10.62 15.40
N SER A 28 -3.15 -11.65 15.28
CA SER A 28 -4.22 -11.94 16.23
C SER A 28 -5.25 -10.82 16.42
N LEU A 29 -5.60 -10.11 15.34
CA LEU A 29 -6.68 -9.13 15.37
C LEU A 29 -8.04 -9.83 15.49
N SER A 30 -8.94 -9.25 16.27
CA SER A 30 -10.33 -9.68 16.37
C SER A 30 -11.05 -9.42 15.04
N PRO A 31 -11.90 -10.35 14.57
CA PRO A 31 -12.73 -10.15 13.38
C PRO A 31 -13.74 -9.00 13.57
N ASP A 32 -14.22 -8.45 12.45
CA ASP A 32 -15.24 -7.39 12.39
C ASP A 32 -15.00 -6.18 13.32
N THR A 33 -13.75 -5.82 13.55
CA THR A 33 -13.35 -4.87 14.59
C THR A 33 -12.62 -3.67 13.97
N VAL A 34 -12.97 -2.46 14.42
CA VAL A 34 -12.25 -1.24 14.05
C VAL A 34 -11.02 -1.07 14.94
N TYR A 35 -9.86 -0.97 14.31
CA TYR A 35 -8.59 -0.69 14.97
C TYR A 35 -8.11 0.71 14.62
N TYR A 36 -7.67 1.43 15.63
CA TYR A 36 -6.96 2.71 15.48
C TYR A 36 -5.46 2.47 15.62
N TYR A 37 -4.65 3.10 14.78
CA TYR A 37 -3.20 2.89 14.79
C TYR A 37 -2.41 4.16 14.48
N LYS A 38 -1.15 4.15 14.90
CA LYS A 38 -0.11 5.12 14.54
C LYS A 38 1.14 4.35 14.14
N VAL A 39 1.90 4.90 13.20
CA VAL A 39 3.22 4.37 12.80
C VAL A 39 4.28 5.43 13.08
N GLY A 40 5.49 5.01 13.44
CA GLY A 40 6.55 5.95 13.78
C GLY A 40 7.85 5.26 14.18
N THR A 41 8.89 6.07 14.27
CA THR A 41 10.21 5.72 14.82
C THR A 41 10.50 6.57 16.05
N ALA A 42 11.73 6.53 16.56
CA ALA A 42 12.18 7.48 17.58
C ALA A 42 12.12 8.95 17.09
N ASP A 43 12.15 9.16 15.77
CA ASP A 43 12.23 10.49 15.14
C ASP A 43 10.87 11.17 14.99
N GLY A 44 9.78 10.42 15.16
CA GLY A 44 8.43 10.96 15.06
C GLY A 44 7.35 9.90 14.86
N TRP A 45 6.11 10.33 15.07
CA TRP A 45 4.92 9.50 14.93
C TRP A 45 3.92 10.14 13.98
N SER A 46 3.20 9.32 13.22
CA SER A 46 2.13 9.75 12.34
C SER A 46 0.93 10.31 13.12
N LYS A 47 0.03 10.96 12.38
CA LYS A 47 -1.37 11.12 12.81
C LYS A 47 -2.00 9.74 13.05
N GLN A 48 -3.11 9.71 13.77
CA GLN A 48 -3.87 8.48 13.97
C GLN A 48 -4.62 8.11 12.69
N PHE A 49 -4.57 6.83 12.34
CA PHE A 49 -5.33 6.20 11.27
C PHE A 49 -6.27 5.14 11.85
N GLN A 50 -7.11 4.56 10.99
CA GLN A 50 -7.96 3.43 11.37
C GLN A 50 -8.21 2.50 10.19
N PHE A 51 -8.42 1.22 10.48
CA PHE A 51 -8.91 0.22 9.53
C PHE A 51 -9.91 -0.72 10.23
N LYS A 52 -10.66 -1.50 9.45
CA LYS A 52 -11.60 -2.51 9.97
C LYS A 52 -11.18 -3.90 9.50
N THR A 53 -11.11 -4.86 10.41
CA THR A 53 -10.90 -6.28 10.05
C THR A 53 -12.15 -6.89 9.44
N PHE A 54 -11.98 -7.91 8.60
CA PHE A 54 -13.10 -8.62 8.01
C PHE A 54 -13.86 -9.45 9.06
N PRO A 55 -15.17 -9.72 8.85
CA PRO A 55 -15.90 -10.69 9.64
C PRO A 55 -15.24 -12.08 9.59
N ALA A 56 -15.45 -12.88 10.64
CA ALA A 56 -15.03 -14.28 10.63
C ALA A 56 -16.00 -15.15 9.83
N GLY A 57 -15.49 -16.28 9.34
CA GLY A 57 -16.27 -17.22 8.52
C GLY A 57 -16.34 -16.78 7.06
N ASN A 58 -17.23 -17.41 6.30
CA ASN A 58 -17.35 -17.21 4.84
C ASN A 58 -18.72 -16.69 4.41
N ASP A 59 -19.62 -16.45 5.37
CA ASP A 59 -21.00 -16.00 5.11
C ASP A 59 -21.14 -14.50 5.44
N PHE A 60 -20.50 -13.68 4.61
CA PHE A 60 -20.64 -12.23 4.68
C PHE A 60 -20.54 -11.63 3.28
N LYS A 61 -21.20 -10.47 3.10
CA LYS A 61 -21.07 -9.70 1.87
C LYS A 61 -19.71 -9.03 1.86
N PHE A 62 -19.01 -9.15 0.74
CA PHE A 62 -17.69 -8.57 0.55
C PHE A 62 -17.64 -7.80 -0.76
N ARG A 63 -17.18 -6.56 -0.71
CA ARG A 63 -17.10 -5.68 -1.88
C ARG A 63 -15.65 -5.31 -2.15
N VAL A 64 -15.22 -5.57 -3.37
CA VAL A 64 -13.86 -5.30 -3.81
C VAL A 64 -13.88 -4.17 -4.81
N CYS A 65 -13.07 -3.14 -4.57
CA CYS A 65 -12.76 -2.15 -5.59
C CYS A 65 -11.60 -2.68 -6.44
N VAL A 66 -11.80 -2.79 -7.75
CA VAL A 66 -10.80 -3.30 -8.70
C VAL A 66 -10.52 -2.23 -9.74
N PHE A 67 -9.24 -1.90 -9.94
CA PHE A 67 -8.78 -0.99 -10.99
C PHE A 67 -7.34 -1.31 -11.38
N GLY A 68 -6.92 -0.85 -12.56
CA GLY A 68 -5.54 -0.87 -13.04
C GLY A 68 -5.16 0.51 -13.55
N ASP A 69 -3.89 0.70 -13.90
CA ASP A 69 -3.49 1.85 -14.72
C ASP A 69 -3.83 3.20 -14.06
N LEU A 70 -3.67 3.29 -12.74
CA LEU A 70 -3.92 4.54 -12.01
C LEU A 70 -2.61 5.31 -11.82
N GLY A 71 -2.42 6.31 -12.67
CA GLY A 71 -1.25 7.20 -12.64
C GLY A 71 -1.35 8.34 -11.63
N TYR A 72 -0.18 8.89 -11.26
CA TYR A 72 -0.13 10.19 -10.60
C TYR A 72 -0.50 11.30 -11.58
N HIS A 73 0.13 11.27 -12.75
CA HIS A 73 -0.32 12.06 -13.90
C HIS A 73 -1.49 11.34 -14.56
N HIS A 74 -2.55 12.08 -14.88
CA HIS A 74 -3.79 11.53 -15.47
C HIS A 74 -4.58 10.55 -14.57
N GLY A 75 -4.44 10.67 -13.25
CA GLY A 75 -5.27 9.99 -12.24
C GLY A 75 -6.72 10.50 -12.20
N ASN A 76 -7.40 10.57 -13.34
CA ASN A 76 -8.73 11.18 -13.48
C ASN A 76 -9.79 10.52 -12.59
N SER A 77 -9.61 9.25 -12.25
CA SER A 77 -10.50 8.48 -11.39
C SER A 77 -10.21 8.61 -9.89
N ILE A 78 -9.14 9.34 -9.49
CA ILE A 78 -8.79 9.54 -8.07
C ILE A 78 -9.95 10.20 -7.29
N PRO A 79 -10.59 11.29 -7.79
CA PRO A 79 -11.71 11.90 -7.08
C PRO A 79 -12.88 10.93 -6.84
N ASP A 80 -13.25 10.13 -7.84
CA ASP A 80 -14.32 9.14 -7.73
C ASP A 80 -13.95 8.03 -6.74
N LEU A 81 -12.67 7.60 -6.75
CA LEU A 81 -12.15 6.62 -5.80
C LEU A 81 -12.20 7.16 -4.36
N MET A 82 -11.85 8.44 -4.15
CA MET A 82 -11.96 9.11 -2.86
C MET A 82 -13.41 9.20 -2.38
N GLU A 83 -14.34 9.56 -3.27
CA GLU A 83 -15.76 9.63 -2.94
C GLU A 83 -16.32 8.24 -2.56
N ALA A 84 -15.99 7.21 -3.34
CA ALA A 84 -16.38 5.82 -3.05
C ALA A 84 -15.83 5.34 -1.69
N ALA A 85 -14.59 5.71 -1.36
CA ALA A 85 -13.97 5.42 -0.08
C ALA A 85 -14.69 6.14 1.08
N GLN A 86 -15.07 7.41 0.91
CA GLN A 86 -15.82 8.17 1.91
C GLN A 86 -17.19 7.55 2.19
N LYS A 87 -17.86 7.06 1.12
CA LYS A 87 -19.16 6.37 1.21
C LYS A 87 -19.06 4.90 1.67
N ASN A 88 -17.86 4.39 1.95
CA ASN A 88 -17.62 2.99 2.32
C ASN A 88 -18.17 2.00 1.29
N TRP A 89 -17.95 2.23 -0.01
CA TRP A 89 -18.48 1.39 -1.08
C TRP A 89 -17.77 0.04 -1.24
N PHE A 90 -16.57 -0.09 -0.71
CA PHE A 90 -15.77 -1.31 -0.76
C PHE A 90 -15.13 -1.60 0.59
N ASP A 91 -14.69 -2.84 0.75
CA ASP A 91 -14.08 -3.36 1.98
C ASP A 91 -12.57 -3.61 1.76
N MET A 92 -12.13 -3.78 0.51
CA MET A 92 -10.73 -3.84 0.10
C MET A 92 -10.51 -3.28 -1.31
N ILE A 93 -9.24 -3.09 -1.69
CA ILE A 93 -8.82 -2.68 -3.02
C ILE A 93 -7.90 -3.74 -3.63
N ILE A 94 -8.09 -4.04 -4.91
CA ILE A 94 -7.16 -4.78 -5.76
C ILE A 94 -6.73 -3.88 -6.92
N HIS A 95 -5.44 -3.56 -7.00
CA HIS A 95 -4.84 -2.80 -8.10
C HIS A 95 -4.09 -3.73 -9.05
N VAL A 96 -4.55 -3.83 -10.29
CA VAL A 96 -4.04 -4.75 -11.30
C VAL A 96 -2.90 -4.18 -12.16
N GLY A 97 -1.90 -3.56 -11.52
CA GLY A 97 -0.68 -3.10 -12.17
C GLY A 97 -0.73 -1.66 -12.70
N ASP A 98 0.43 -1.18 -13.14
CA ASP A 98 0.71 0.16 -13.65
C ASP A 98 0.39 1.26 -12.62
N ILE A 99 1.04 1.13 -11.47
CA ILE A 99 0.85 1.96 -10.29
C ILE A 99 1.66 3.25 -10.45
N ALA A 100 0.97 4.39 -10.37
CA ALA A 100 1.53 5.73 -10.52
C ALA A 100 2.11 6.05 -11.91
N TYR A 101 2.23 5.05 -12.81
CA TYR A 101 3.05 5.07 -14.02
C TYR A 101 4.51 5.43 -13.72
N ASP A 102 5.32 4.41 -13.37
CA ASP A 102 6.74 4.47 -13.00
C ASP A 102 7.03 5.01 -11.59
N LEU A 103 6.87 4.14 -10.58
CA LEU A 103 7.16 4.41 -9.15
C LEU A 103 8.57 4.95 -8.82
N HIS A 104 9.49 4.81 -9.77
CA HIS A 104 10.90 5.14 -9.63
C HIS A 104 11.28 6.49 -10.25
N LYS A 105 10.41 7.07 -11.09
CA LYS A 105 10.68 8.34 -11.75
C LYS A 105 10.55 9.52 -10.80
N THR A 106 11.23 10.59 -11.19
CA THR A 106 11.24 11.89 -10.54
C THR A 106 10.69 12.89 -11.55
N ASP A 107 9.84 13.79 -11.09
CA ASP A 107 9.30 14.88 -11.91
C ASP A 107 10.30 16.03 -12.09
N ASP A 108 9.88 17.04 -12.85
CA ASP A 108 10.70 18.21 -13.20
C ASP A 108 11.12 19.05 -11.97
N ASP A 109 10.40 18.93 -10.85
CA ASP A 109 10.70 19.61 -9.58
C ASP A 109 11.64 18.79 -8.68
N GLY A 110 12.10 17.61 -9.13
CA GLY A 110 12.98 16.76 -8.35
C GLY A 110 12.25 15.91 -7.30
N HIS A 111 10.93 15.73 -7.41
CA HIS A 111 10.16 14.90 -6.49
C HIS A 111 9.83 13.52 -7.08
N ASN A 112 10.00 12.46 -6.28
CA ASN A 112 9.66 11.11 -6.72
C ASN A 112 8.15 10.95 -6.94
N ILE A 113 7.75 10.48 -8.13
CA ILE A 113 6.35 10.31 -8.56
C ILE A 113 5.62 9.32 -7.67
N GLY A 114 6.26 8.17 -7.37
CA GLY A 114 5.68 7.16 -6.47
C GLY A 114 5.41 7.70 -5.07
N ASP A 115 6.23 8.62 -4.56
CA ASP A 115 6.00 9.24 -3.25
C ASP A 115 4.86 10.25 -3.26
N LYS A 116 4.71 11.02 -4.34
CA LYS A 116 3.57 11.91 -4.53
C LYS A 116 2.27 11.11 -4.63
N TYR A 117 2.26 10.05 -5.45
CA TYR A 117 1.12 9.15 -5.61
C TYR A 117 0.67 8.52 -4.28
N MET A 118 1.60 7.94 -3.51
CA MET A 118 1.26 7.31 -2.23
C MET A 118 0.79 8.32 -1.18
N ARG A 119 1.27 9.58 -1.24
CA ARG A 119 0.81 10.65 -0.34
C ARG A 119 -0.59 11.12 -0.69
N GLU A 120 -0.91 11.23 -1.97
CA GLU A 120 -2.24 11.62 -2.45
C GLU A 120 -3.31 10.60 -2.04
N LEU A 121 -3.00 9.31 -2.17
CA LEU A 121 -3.90 8.21 -1.84
C LEU A 121 -3.80 7.70 -0.40
N GLU A 122 -2.95 8.32 0.45
CA GLU A 122 -2.83 8.00 1.89
C GLU A 122 -4.20 7.90 2.58
N PRO A 123 -5.17 8.83 2.37
CA PRO A 123 -6.47 8.76 3.04
C PRO A 123 -7.26 7.48 2.75
N ILE A 124 -6.97 6.82 1.64
CA ILE A 124 -7.61 5.56 1.23
C ILE A 124 -6.76 4.36 1.67
N PHE A 125 -5.48 4.36 1.32
CA PHE A 125 -4.57 3.23 1.57
C PHE A 125 -4.24 3.03 3.05
N SER A 126 -4.34 4.07 3.89
CA SER A 126 -4.24 3.90 5.35
C SER A 126 -5.46 3.23 5.98
N ARG A 127 -6.57 3.12 5.23
CA ARG A 127 -7.87 2.71 5.77
C ARG A 127 -8.34 1.36 5.25
N TYR A 128 -8.11 1.09 3.98
CA TYR A 128 -8.54 -0.12 3.30
C TYR A 128 -7.34 -1.00 2.96
N PRO A 129 -7.42 -2.33 3.18
CA PRO A 129 -6.43 -3.25 2.66
C PRO A 129 -6.24 -3.04 1.15
N TYR A 130 -4.99 -2.83 0.76
CA TYR A 130 -4.60 -2.50 -0.61
C TYR A 130 -3.67 -3.59 -1.15
N MET A 131 -4.21 -4.41 -2.06
CA MET A 131 -3.50 -5.51 -2.68
C MET A 131 -3.15 -5.15 -4.11
N VAL A 132 -1.92 -5.45 -4.54
CA VAL A 132 -1.41 -5.02 -5.84
C VAL A 132 -0.72 -6.17 -6.55
N ILE A 133 -0.72 -6.15 -7.88
CA ILE A 133 0.20 -6.94 -8.71
C ILE A 133 1.03 -5.98 -9.56
N ALA A 134 2.19 -6.44 -10.05
CA ALA A 134 3.04 -5.61 -10.90
C ALA A 134 2.52 -5.62 -12.35
N GLY A 135 2.43 -4.43 -12.94
CA GLY A 135 2.32 -4.21 -14.39
C GLY A 135 3.70 -3.97 -15.01
N ASN A 136 3.71 -3.55 -16.28
CA ASN A 136 4.98 -3.27 -16.96
C ASN A 136 5.64 -1.98 -16.49
N HIS A 137 4.88 -1.00 -16.00
CA HIS A 137 5.43 0.25 -15.46
C HIS A 137 6.11 0.10 -14.09
N GLU A 138 5.94 -1.05 -13.42
CA GLU A 138 6.70 -1.38 -12.22
C GLU A 138 8.14 -1.83 -12.52
N ASN A 139 8.47 -2.11 -13.79
CA ASN A 139 9.82 -2.46 -14.20
C ASN A 139 10.73 -1.22 -14.21
N ASP A 140 11.42 -1.03 -13.10
CA ASP A 140 12.36 0.07 -12.87
C ASP A 140 13.79 -0.19 -13.38
N LYS A 141 13.99 -1.22 -14.22
CA LYS A 141 15.29 -1.71 -14.71
C LYS A 141 16.25 -2.21 -13.61
N LEU A 142 15.78 -2.30 -12.37
CA LEU A 142 16.49 -2.86 -11.22
C LEU A 142 15.65 -3.96 -10.57
N ASN A 143 15.07 -4.83 -11.40
CA ASN A 143 14.28 -5.98 -10.97
C ASN A 143 13.08 -5.59 -10.09
N PHE A 144 12.30 -4.58 -10.51
CA PHE A 144 11.08 -4.15 -9.82
C PHE A 144 11.35 -3.69 -8.37
N SER A 145 12.52 -3.11 -8.10
CA SER A 145 12.97 -2.75 -6.76
C SER A 145 12.00 -1.81 -6.03
N HIS A 146 11.44 -0.81 -6.70
CA HIS A 146 10.44 0.07 -6.11
C HIS A 146 9.18 -0.71 -5.72
N PHE A 147 8.72 -1.63 -6.55
CA PHE A 147 7.54 -2.45 -6.27
C PHE A 147 7.78 -3.44 -5.11
N HIS A 148 8.90 -4.17 -5.14
CA HIS A 148 9.25 -5.16 -4.09
C HIS A 148 9.47 -4.52 -2.73
N ASN A 149 10.00 -3.29 -2.69
CA ASN A 149 10.29 -2.63 -1.44
C ASN A 149 9.12 -1.84 -0.88
N ARG A 150 8.25 -1.25 -1.73
CA ARG A 150 7.11 -0.43 -1.28
C ARG A 150 5.91 -1.26 -0.83
N PHE A 151 5.68 -2.41 -1.43
CA PHE A 151 4.46 -3.18 -1.20
C PHE A 151 4.76 -4.51 -0.51
N ARG A 152 3.90 -4.92 0.43
CA ARG A 152 3.97 -6.21 1.10
C ARG A 152 2.66 -6.94 0.87
N MET A 153 2.74 -8.13 0.29
CA MET A 153 1.57 -8.93 -0.04
C MET A 153 1.47 -10.15 0.89
N PRO A 154 0.25 -10.64 1.17
CA PRO A 154 0.08 -11.89 1.90
C PRO A 154 0.86 -13.03 1.23
N GLY A 155 1.32 -14.00 2.02
CA GLY A 155 1.96 -15.18 1.45
C GLY A 155 3.42 -14.99 1.00
N GLU A 156 4.07 -13.85 1.28
CA GLU A 156 5.54 -13.68 1.25
C GLU A 156 6.25 -14.53 2.35
N VAL A 157 5.83 -15.77 2.56
CA VAL A 157 6.40 -16.74 3.50
C VAL A 157 7.08 -17.84 2.68
N GLY A 158 8.41 -17.87 2.68
CA GLY A 158 9.17 -19.01 2.13
C GLY A 158 10.09 -18.75 0.95
N GLY A 159 10.86 -17.66 0.95
CA GLY A 159 12.08 -17.56 0.13
C GLY A 159 11.89 -17.25 -1.36
N HIS A 160 10.67 -16.95 -1.83
CA HIS A 160 10.47 -16.34 -3.13
C HIS A 160 10.62 -14.82 -2.99
N HIS A 161 11.70 -14.28 -3.57
CA HIS A 161 12.10 -12.88 -3.46
C HIS A 161 11.28 -11.92 -4.35
N ASN A 162 9.98 -12.17 -4.55
CA ASN A 162 9.12 -11.23 -5.27
C ASN A 162 7.67 -11.29 -4.77
N ASN A 163 7.04 -10.12 -4.66
CA ASN A 163 5.62 -9.91 -4.36
C ASN A 163 4.78 -9.74 -5.64
N GLN A 164 5.29 -10.20 -6.78
CA GLN A 164 4.64 -10.03 -8.08
C GLN A 164 3.42 -10.95 -8.26
N TYR A 165 3.34 -12.02 -7.46
CA TYR A 165 2.17 -12.87 -7.30
C TYR A 165 2.09 -13.37 -5.85
N TYR A 166 0.91 -13.80 -5.42
CA TYR A 166 0.67 -14.37 -4.09
C TYR A 166 -0.55 -15.29 -4.12
N ARG A 167 -0.68 -16.09 -3.06
CA ARG A 167 -1.74 -17.09 -2.88
C ARG A 167 -2.37 -16.98 -1.49
#